data_AF-A0A6N2EGJ4-F1
#
_entry.id   AF-A0A6N2EGJ4-F1
#
_cell.length_a   1.000
_cell.length_b   1.000
_cell.length_c   1.000
_cell.angle_alpha   90.00
_cell.angle_beta   90.00
_cell.angle_gamma   90.00
#
_symmetry.space_group_name_H-M   'P 1'
#
loop_
_entity.id
_entity.type
_entity.pdbx_description
1 polymer ?
#
loop_
_entity_poly.entity_id
_entity_poly.type
_entity_poly.pdbx_seq_one_letter_code
_entity_poly.pdbx_strand_id
1 'polypeptide(L)'
;MILAGAGLLLAGLPGVVGCASAGPIGLEAAVRDAGGRALVSHEVISQTPTGGELGVFILSSADDPHSKPALVIVAGVDGRHVVGSQVASRLPSLLAERAGELLDEFTVYVIPVVHDEAINRNASGEAPRQEHRLTSTPVDLDGDGRVDEDGPVDIDGDGMVTMMRWRPGPGSLFSPTHIIDPDEPRLMREPDPKKGEVATHALHIEGRDQDGDGKIAEDPPGGVDLDIHWPYRWPEWNKEAGRYQLEEPHTRALAHWLLERQNIVAFVTYGLHDNLVKAPEAGRFDITRRVPLGVEQGDLRVYEVVGEKYREITGMTGLGGVTRESTE
;
A
#
# COMPACT_ATOMS: atom_id res chain seq x y z
N MET A 1 48.94 17.56 -2.87
CA MET A 1 49.25 16.84 -1.63
C MET A 1 47.98 16.84 -0.81
N ILE A 2 47.40 15.66 -0.67
CA ILE A 2 46.06 15.37 -0.15
C ILE A 2 46.03 15.66 1.36
N LEU A 3 45.05 16.43 1.83
CA LEU A 3 44.65 16.40 3.23
C LEU A 3 43.26 15.79 3.33
N ALA A 4 43.24 14.65 4.01
CA ALA A 4 42.09 13.81 4.28
C ALA A 4 41.37 14.22 5.57
N GLY A 5 40.12 13.80 5.69
CA GLY A 5 39.54 13.41 6.98
C GLY A 5 38.65 14.46 7.66
N ALA A 6 37.42 14.59 7.19
CA ALA A 6 36.29 14.95 8.05
C ALA A 6 35.34 13.75 8.09
N GLY A 7 35.58 12.85 9.05
CA GLY A 7 34.63 11.80 9.40
C GLY A 7 33.42 12.44 10.05
N LEU A 8 32.31 12.51 9.30
CA LEU A 8 31.02 12.86 9.87
C LEU A 8 30.53 11.62 10.64
N LEU A 9 30.63 11.69 11.97
CA LEU A 9 29.96 10.74 12.86
C LEU A 9 28.47 10.73 12.52
N LEU A 10 27.97 9.58 12.03
CA LEU A 10 26.56 9.23 12.12
C LEU A 10 26.21 9.06 13.61
N ALA A 11 25.87 10.17 14.26
CA ALA A 11 25.22 10.14 15.55
C ALA A 11 23.75 9.77 15.35
N GLY A 12 23.41 8.56 15.82
CA GLY A 12 22.08 8.02 16.10
C GLY A 12 20.88 8.74 15.49
N LEU A 13 20.38 8.21 14.37
CA LEU A 13 18.95 8.28 14.09
C LEU A 13 18.23 7.56 15.26
N PRO A 14 17.32 8.22 15.98
CA PRO A 14 16.49 7.51 16.94
C PRO A 14 15.73 6.43 16.18
N GLY A 15 15.74 5.23 16.76
CA GLY A 15 15.18 4.02 16.16
C GLY A 15 13.78 4.25 15.61
N VAL A 16 13.46 3.48 14.57
CA VAL A 16 12.14 3.37 13.96
C VAL A 16 11.13 3.09 15.07
N VAL A 17 10.56 4.16 15.61
CA VAL A 17 9.39 4.06 16.47
C VAL A 17 8.26 3.70 15.52
N GLY A 18 7.58 2.59 15.80
CA GLY A 18 6.59 2.01 14.91
C GLY A 18 5.57 3.04 14.42
N CYS A 19 4.99 2.81 13.24
CA CYS A 19 3.91 3.64 12.70
C CYS A 19 2.77 3.91 13.71
N ALA A 20 2.67 3.11 14.78
CA ALA A 20 1.75 3.26 15.90
C ALA A 20 2.10 4.35 16.95
N SER A 21 3.29 4.96 16.96
CA SER A 21 3.73 5.73 18.15
C SER A 21 3.51 7.24 18.10
N ALA A 22 3.23 7.82 16.93
CA ALA A 22 2.79 9.21 16.87
C ALA A 22 1.29 9.24 17.16
N GLY A 23 0.91 8.95 18.40
CA GLY A 23 -0.47 9.13 18.83
C GLY A 23 -0.91 10.59 18.60
N PRO A 24 -2.23 10.86 18.52
CA PRO A 24 -2.78 12.19 18.18
C PRO A 24 -2.18 13.33 19.00
N ILE A 25 -1.88 13.06 20.27
CA ILE A 25 -1.31 13.99 21.26
C ILE A 25 0.09 14.50 20.85
N GLY A 26 0.92 13.67 20.22
CA GLY A 26 2.26 14.06 19.78
C GLY A 26 2.25 14.99 18.56
N LEU A 27 1.25 14.83 17.69
CA LEU A 27 1.09 15.65 16.49
C LEU A 27 0.49 17.03 16.82
N GLU A 28 -0.53 17.09 17.66
CA GLU A 28 -1.14 18.37 18.09
C GLU A 28 -0.14 19.27 18.82
N ALA A 29 0.72 18.68 19.66
CA ALA A 29 1.81 19.40 20.32
C ALA A 29 2.86 19.91 19.31
N ALA A 30 3.27 19.07 18.35
CA ALA A 30 4.22 19.45 17.31
C ALA A 30 3.70 20.56 16.39
N VAL A 31 2.39 20.56 16.09
CA VAL A 31 1.73 21.61 15.29
C VAL A 31 1.61 22.91 16.08
N ARG A 32 1.25 22.86 17.37
CA ARG A 32 1.15 24.04 18.23
C ARG A 32 2.52 24.72 18.42
N ASP A 33 3.58 23.92 18.56
CA ASP A 33 4.96 24.42 18.67
C ASP A 33 5.50 24.99 17.35
N ALA A 34 4.98 24.56 16.19
CA ALA A 34 5.39 25.04 14.87
C ALA A 34 4.89 26.47 14.53
N GLY A 35 4.06 27.09 15.38
CA GLY A 35 3.68 28.51 15.25
C GLY A 35 2.87 28.87 13.99
N GLY A 36 2.35 27.87 13.26
CA GLY A 36 1.55 28.07 12.05
C GLY A 36 0.14 28.56 12.35
N ARG A 37 -0.47 29.29 11.40
CA ARG A 37 -1.90 29.68 11.44
C ARG A 37 -2.86 28.51 11.14
N ALA A 38 -2.33 27.34 10.79
CA ALA A 38 -3.12 26.18 10.43
C ALA A 38 -3.76 25.52 11.66
N LEU A 39 -5.07 25.30 11.58
CA LEU A 39 -5.77 24.41 12.49
C LEU A 39 -5.50 22.97 12.01
N VAL A 40 -4.98 22.16 12.91
CA VAL A 40 -4.87 20.72 12.72
C VAL A 40 -5.80 20.04 13.71
N SER A 41 -6.73 19.25 13.21
CA SER A 41 -7.57 18.39 14.03
C SER A 41 -7.43 16.93 13.61
N HIS A 42 -7.75 16.03 14.53
CA HIS A 42 -7.73 14.60 14.31
C HIS A 42 -9.13 14.02 14.54
N GLU A 43 -9.61 13.23 13.57
CA GLU A 43 -10.89 12.54 13.62
C GLU A 43 -10.64 11.04 13.50
N VAL A 44 -11.14 10.24 14.44
CA VAL A 44 -11.16 8.77 14.29
C VAL A 44 -12.49 8.39 13.66
N ILE A 45 -12.44 7.78 12.49
CA ILE A 45 -13.63 7.49 11.67
C ILE A 45 -14.05 6.02 11.73
N SER A 46 -13.17 5.14 12.22
CA SER A 46 -13.44 3.71 12.41
C SER A 46 -12.46 3.10 13.40
N GLN A 47 -12.80 1.92 13.91
CA GLN A 47 -11.90 1.07 14.67
C GLN A 47 -12.03 -0.39 14.19
N THR A 48 -10.92 -1.12 14.12
CA THR A 48 -10.92 -2.56 13.83
C THR A 48 -11.36 -3.35 15.07
N PRO A 49 -11.80 -4.61 14.90
CA PRO A 49 -12.04 -5.52 16.03
C PRO A 49 -10.82 -5.74 16.93
N THR A 50 -9.61 -5.58 16.38
CA THR A 50 -8.33 -5.71 17.11
C THR A 50 -7.91 -4.43 17.84
N GLY A 51 -8.68 -3.34 17.71
CA GLY A 51 -8.45 -2.07 18.40
C GLY A 51 -7.63 -1.04 17.61
N GLY A 52 -7.33 -1.33 16.34
CA GLY A 52 -6.72 -0.38 15.41
C GLY A 52 -7.65 0.79 15.09
N GLU A 53 -7.12 2.00 14.94
CA GLU A 53 -7.92 3.18 14.62
C GLU A 53 -7.68 3.64 13.18
N LEU A 54 -8.76 3.99 12.48
CA LEU A 54 -8.69 4.72 11.23
C LEU A 54 -8.80 6.22 11.52
N GLY A 55 -7.63 6.88 11.61
CA GLY A 55 -7.51 8.31 11.88
C GLY A 55 -7.40 9.16 10.63
N VAL A 56 -7.97 10.36 10.68
CA VAL A 56 -7.85 11.41 9.66
C VAL A 56 -7.32 12.67 10.30
N PHE A 57 -6.22 13.21 9.75
CA PHE A 57 -5.76 14.56 10.07
C PHE A 57 -6.38 15.56 9.11
N ILE A 58 -6.96 16.62 9.66
CA ILE A 58 -7.60 17.69 8.90
C ILE A 58 -6.75 18.94 9.08
N LEU A 59 -6.24 19.50 7.98
CA LEU A 59 -5.41 20.71 7.97
C LEU A 59 -6.10 21.80 7.18
N SER A 60 -6.39 22.93 7.84
CA SER A 60 -6.97 24.11 7.19
C SER A 60 -6.74 25.35 8.04
N SER A 61 -6.70 26.55 7.44
CA SER A 61 -6.75 27.79 8.22
C SER A 61 -8.17 28.32 8.47
N ALA A 62 -9.20 27.72 7.87
CA ALA A 62 -10.59 28.10 8.14
C ALA A 62 -11.19 27.34 9.33
N ASP A 63 -12.12 28.00 10.02
CA ASP A 63 -12.93 27.40 11.08
C ASP A 63 -13.80 26.24 10.57
N ASP A 64 -14.27 26.34 9.32
CA ASP A 64 -14.92 25.25 8.59
C ASP A 64 -14.00 24.73 7.47
N PRO A 65 -13.28 23.61 7.70
CA PRO A 65 -12.41 23.01 6.70
C PRO A 65 -13.17 22.53 5.44
N HIS A 66 -14.47 22.29 5.53
CA HIS A 66 -15.27 21.80 4.40
C HIS A 66 -15.65 22.91 3.41
N SER A 67 -15.48 24.18 3.81
CA SER A 67 -15.75 25.33 2.94
C SER A 67 -14.72 25.53 1.82
N LYS A 68 -13.54 24.92 1.93
CA LYS A 68 -12.44 25.02 0.96
C LYS A 68 -12.33 23.77 0.10
N PRO A 69 -11.89 23.88 -1.17
CA PRO A 69 -11.50 22.72 -1.96
C PRO A 69 -10.44 21.90 -1.24
N ALA A 70 -10.55 20.58 -1.31
CA ALA A 70 -9.73 19.68 -0.52
C ALA A 70 -8.96 18.64 -1.34
N LEU A 71 -7.73 18.39 -0.88
CA LEU A 71 -6.90 17.27 -1.29
C LEU A 71 -6.96 16.20 -0.21
N VAL A 72 -7.23 14.95 -0.61
CA VAL A 72 -7.05 13.78 0.26
C VAL A 72 -5.71 13.13 -0.06
N ILE A 73 -4.88 12.93 0.96
CA ILE A 73 -3.67 12.13 0.90
C ILE A 73 -3.93 10.86 1.72
N VAL A 74 -3.86 9.70 1.09
CA VAL A 74 -4.14 8.41 1.72
C VAL A 74 -2.96 7.47 1.55
N ALA A 75 -2.63 6.72 2.59
CA ALA A 75 -1.56 5.73 2.58
C ALA A 75 -1.97 4.47 3.34
N GLY A 76 -1.19 3.41 3.14
CA GLY A 76 -1.39 2.13 3.80
C GLY A 76 -2.72 1.46 3.42
N VAL A 77 -3.24 1.69 2.21
CA VAL A 77 -4.34 0.86 1.67
C VAL A 77 -3.81 -0.55 1.40
N ASP A 78 -2.69 -0.64 0.69
CA ASP A 78 -1.89 -1.85 0.57
C ASP A 78 -0.97 -1.99 1.80
N GLY A 79 -1.14 -3.07 2.54
CA GLY A 79 -0.39 -3.36 3.76
C GLY A 79 1.12 -3.46 3.57
N ARG A 80 1.60 -3.72 2.35
CA ARG A 80 3.03 -3.87 2.03
C ARG A 80 3.73 -2.52 1.89
N HIS A 81 2.99 -1.45 1.59
CA HIS A 81 3.56 -0.13 1.31
C HIS A 81 3.85 0.67 2.60
N VAL A 82 4.63 0.09 3.51
CA VAL A 82 4.99 0.66 4.82
C VAL A 82 5.63 2.06 4.71
N VAL A 83 6.47 2.27 3.69
CA VAL A 83 7.13 3.57 3.47
C VAL A 83 6.13 4.69 3.20
N GLY A 84 5.06 4.41 2.45
CA GLY A 84 3.99 5.37 2.18
C GLY A 84 3.33 5.85 3.46
N SER A 85 3.02 4.91 4.35
CA SER A 85 2.44 5.20 5.67
C SER A 85 3.38 6.04 6.53
N GLN A 86 4.67 5.70 6.59
CA GLN A 86 5.68 6.47 7.33
C GLN A 86 5.82 7.91 6.83
N VAL A 87 5.75 8.12 5.52
CA VAL A 87 5.77 9.45 4.92
C VAL A 87 4.48 10.20 5.26
N ALA A 88 3.32 9.58 5.05
CA ALA A 88 2.02 10.19 5.30
C ALA A 88 1.83 10.60 6.77
N SER A 89 2.29 9.81 7.75
CA SER A 89 2.26 10.15 9.17
C SER A 89 3.04 11.43 9.52
N ARG A 90 4.03 11.83 8.71
CA ARG A 90 4.84 13.04 8.93
C ARG A 90 4.31 14.27 8.19
N LEU A 91 3.44 14.07 7.20
CA LEU A 91 2.94 15.16 6.37
C LEU A 91 2.18 16.24 7.15
N PRO A 92 1.33 15.92 8.15
CA PRO A 92 0.58 16.97 8.85
C PRO A 92 1.49 18.01 9.51
N SER A 93 2.54 17.58 10.22
CA SER A 93 3.52 18.52 10.80
C SER A 93 4.26 19.32 9.74
N LEU A 94 4.69 18.66 8.67
CA LEU A 94 5.43 19.31 7.58
C LEU A 94 4.59 20.37 6.86
N LEU A 95 3.31 20.06 6.60
CA LEU A 95 2.37 20.96 5.95
C LEU A 95 2.01 22.14 6.86
N ALA A 96 1.78 21.89 8.15
CA ALA A 96 1.52 22.95 9.12
C ALA A 96 2.70 23.94 9.25
N GLU A 97 3.94 23.43 9.22
CA GLU A 97 5.16 24.24 9.31
C GLU A 97 5.46 25.01 8.02
N ARG A 98 5.31 24.36 6.86
CA ARG A 98 5.90 24.85 5.59
C ARG A 98 4.90 25.29 4.53
N ALA A 99 3.62 24.98 4.70
CA ALA A 99 2.59 25.20 3.69
C ALA A 99 1.42 26.03 4.23
N GLY A 100 1.65 26.93 5.18
CA GLY A 100 0.61 27.78 5.76
C GLY A 100 -0.19 28.57 4.72
N GLU A 101 0.47 29.11 3.70
CA GLU A 101 -0.19 29.83 2.59
C GLU A 101 -1.08 28.90 1.75
N LEU A 102 -0.68 27.63 1.53
CA LEU A 102 -1.52 26.65 0.84
C LEU A 102 -2.81 26.37 1.64
N LEU A 103 -2.68 26.28 2.97
CA LEU A 103 -3.80 26.01 3.88
C LEU A 103 -4.76 27.20 4.03
N ASP A 104 -4.38 28.39 3.53
CA ASP A 104 -5.28 29.54 3.36
C ASP A 104 -6.27 29.35 2.22
N GLU A 105 -5.90 28.60 1.18
CA GLU A 105 -6.75 28.37 0.00
C GLU A 105 -7.40 26.97 -0.01
N PHE A 106 -6.73 25.98 0.57
CA PHE A 106 -7.13 24.57 0.50
C PHE A 106 -7.24 23.93 1.87
N THR A 107 -8.01 22.84 1.92
CA THR A 107 -8.00 21.90 3.05
C THR A 107 -7.24 20.64 2.64
N VAL A 108 -6.40 20.12 3.53
CA VAL A 108 -5.70 18.84 3.29
C VAL A 108 -6.17 17.82 4.32
N TYR A 109 -6.68 16.70 3.83
CA TYR A 109 -7.02 15.55 4.64
C TYR A 109 -5.91 14.51 4.49
N VAL A 110 -5.32 14.06 5.60
CA VAL A 110 -4.25 13.04 5.60
C VAL A 110 -4.73 11.82 6.36
N ILE A 111 -4.80 10.69 5.66
CA ILE A 111 -5.12 9.37 6.20
C ILE A 111 -3.84 8.54 6.12
N PRO A 112 -3.05 8.48 7.20
CA PRO A 112 -1.70 7.92 7.13
C PRO A 112 -1.70 6.39 6.98
N VAL A 113 -2.71 5.71 7.52
CA VAL A 113 -2.77 4.25 7.56
C VAL A 113 -4.22 3.81 7.47
N VAL A 114 -4.60 3.18 6.36
CA VAL A 114 -5.93 2.56 6.22
C VAL A 114 -5.93 1.13 6.77
N HIS A 115 -4.88 0.37 6.46
CA HIS A 115 -4.67 -1.01 6.84
C HIS A 115 -3.60 -1.11 7.93
N ASP A 116 -3.97 -0.76 9.16
CA ASP A 116 -3.03 -0.69 10.28
C ASP A 116 -2.49 -2.06 10.68
N GLU A 117 -3.32 -3.10 10.66
CA GLU A 117 -2.90 -4.47 10.98
C GLU A 117 -1.74 -4.95 10.08
N ALA A 118 -1.94 -4.96 8.75
CA ALA A 118 -0.90 -5.41 7.82
C ALA A 118 0.33 -4.48 7.83
N ILE A 119 0.16 -3.16 7.93
CA ILE A 119 1.28 -2.22 8.03
C ILE A 119 2.11 -2.49 9.30
N ASN A 120 1.45 -2.70 10.45
CA ASN A 120 2.13 -2.98 11.70
C ASN A 120 2.86 -4.32 11.66
N ARG A 121 2.25 -5.37 11.09
CA ARG A 121 2.92 -6.67 10.89
C ARG A 121 4.15 -6.56 9.99
N ASN A 122 4.04 -5.87 8.86
CA ASN A 122 5.18 -5.67 7.96
C ASN A 122 6.26 -4.75 8.58
N ALA A 123 5.90 -3.88 9.52
CA ALA A 123 6.82 -2.97 10.19
C ALA A 123 7.45 -3.53 11.48
N SER A 124 6.83 -4.52 12.15
CA SER A 124 7.29 -5.05 13.45
C SER A 124 8.65 -5.72 13.35
N GLY A 125 8.95 -6.29 12.18
CA GLY A 125 10.16 -7.05 11.94
C GLY A 125 10.24 -8.36 12.72
N GLU A 126 9.10 -8.81 13.28
CA GLU A 126 8.91 -10.11 13.92
C GLU A 126 9.22 -11.25 12.95
N ALA A 127 9.79 -12.33 13.48
CA ALA A 127 10.17 -13.51 12.70
C ALA A 127 9.15 -14.66 12.87
N PRO A 128 8.93 -15.47 11.83
CA PRO A 128 9.51 -15.31 10.51
C PRO A 128 8.83 -14.16 9.75
N ARG A 129 9.63 -13.39 9.00
CA ARG A 129 9.12 -12.23 8.25
C ARG A 129 8.43 -12.71 6.98
N GLN A 130 7.23 -12.20 6.75
CA GLN A 130 6.46 -12.44 5.55
C GLN A 130 5.83 -11.13 5.07
N GLU A 131 5.54 -11.02 3.78
CA GLU A 131 4.68 -9.95 3.27
C GLU A 131 3.23 -10.20 3.67
N HIS A 132 2.67 -9.31 4.49
CA HIS A 132 1.27 -9.34 4.89
C HIS A 132 0.46 -8.32 4.09
N ARG A 133 -0.66 -8.76 3.53
CA ARG A 133 -1.59 -7.88 2.79
C ARG A 133 -3.03 -7.95 3.29
N LEU A 134 -3.36 -9.02 4.02
CA LEU A 134 -4.71 -9.32 4.48
C LEU A 134 -4.92 -8.76 5.89
N THR A 135 -6.18 -8.41 6.19
CA THR A 135 -6.64 -8.24 7.57
C THR A 135 -6.47 -9.53 8.36
N SER A 136 -6.70 -9.50 9.67
CA SER A 136 -6.58 -10.67 10.55
C SER A 136 -7.89 -11.42 10.75
N THR A 137 -8.91 -11.11 9.95
CA THR A 137 -10.24 -11.73 10.07
C THR A 137 -10.12 -13.20 9.67
N PRO A 138 -10.35 -14.17 10.57
CA PRO A 138 -10.24 -15.58 10.24
C PRO A 138 -11.26 -15.96 9.16
N VAL A 139 -10.79 -16.56 8.07
CA VAL A 139 -11.62 -16.96 6.92
C VAL A 139 -11.20 -18.36 6.49
N ASP A 140 -12.18 -19.25 6.31
CA ASP A 140 -12.03 -20.50 5.57
C ASP A 140 -11.87 -20.14 4.09
N LEU A 141 -10.61 -19.98 3.65
CA LEU A 141 -10.33 -19.52 2.30
C LEU A 141 -10.63 -20.62 1.30
N ASP A 142 -10.36 -21.90 1.59
CA ASP A 142 -10.48 -22.99 0.63
C ASP A 142 -11.86 -23.69 0.61
N GLY A 143 -12.66 -23.49 1.65
CA GLY A 143 -14.05 -23.95 1.79
C GLY A 143 -14.19 -25.36 2.38
N ASP A 144 -13.17 -25.89 3.04
CA ASP A 144 -13.18 -27.24 3.62
C ASP A 144 -13.87 -27.31 5.00
N GLY A 145 -14.29 -26.16 5.54
CA GLY A 145 -14.96 -26.02 6.84
C GLY A 145 -14.02 -25.76 8.00
N ARG A 146 -12.73 -25.50 7.75
CA ARG A 146 -11.73 -25.19 8.76
C ARG A 146 -11.06 -23.84 8.47
N VAL A 147 -10.34 -23.30 9.45
CA VAL A 147 -9.92 -21.89 9.45
C VAL A 147 -8.47 -21.80 9.91
N ASP A 148 -7.65 -21.07 9.14
CA ASP A 148 -6.25 -20.73 9.43
C ASP A 148 -5.37 -21.97 9.76
N GLU A 149 -5.51 -23.05 8.98
CA GLU A 149 -4.93 -24.36 9.30
C GLU A 149 -3.43 -24.44 8.99
N ASP A 150 -3.10 -24.14 7.74
CA ASP A 150 -1.79 -24.39 7.17
C ASP A 150 -1.15 -23.07 6.74
N GLY A 151 -0.74 -22.30 7.74
CA GLY A 151 0.04 -21.09 7.50
C GLY A 151 1.45 -21.38 6.96
N PRO A 152 2.06 -20.41 6.28
CA PRO A 152 3.45 -20.49 5.86
C PRO A 152 4.41 -20.75 7.03
N VAL A 153 5.46 -21.54 6.76
CA VAL A 153 6.45 -21.95 7.78
C VAL A 153 7.84 -21.72 7.20
N ASP A 154 8.68 -21.04 7.97
CA ASP A 154 10.12 -20.95 7.72
C ASP A 154 10.76 -22.34 7.94
N ILE A 155 11.07 -23.03 6.84
CA ILE A 155 11.56 -24.42 6.83
C ILE A 155 13.05 -24.46 7.15
N ASP A 156 13.82 -23.48 6.67
CA ASP A 156 15.28 -23.46 6.78
C ASP A 156 15.80 -22.67 7.99
N GLY A 157 14.92 -21.94 8.68
CA GLY A 157 15.16 -21.25 9.93
C GLY A 157 15.93 -19.93 9.77
N ASP A 158 15.87 -19.30 8.59
CA ASP A 158 16.56 -18.04 8.32
C ASP A 158 15.82 -16.80 8.84
N GLY A 159 14.62 -16.99 9.39
CA GLY A 159 13.77 -15.94 9.93
C GLY A 159 12.91 -15.24 8.87
N MET A 160 12.80 -15.80 7.66
CA MET A 160 11.97 -15.30 6.57
C MET A 160 11.08 -16.43 6.05
N VAL A 161 9.83 -16.13 5.70
CA VAL A 161 9.02 -17.00 4.85
C VAL A 161 9.17 -16.48 3.43
N THR A 162 9.73 -17.30 2.54
CA THR A 162 10.02 -16.89 1.16
C THR A 162 9.21 -17.64 0.12
N MET A 163 9.30 -17.22 -1.15
CA MET A 163 8.78 -18.01 -2.26
C MET A 163 9.79 -19.07 -2.67
N MET A 164 9.41 -20.34 -2.55
CA MET A 164 10.19 -21.48 -3.00
C MET A 164 10.03 -21.69 -4.50
N ARG A 165 11.16 -21.92 -5.18
CA ARG A 165 11.19 -22.44 -6.55
C ARG A 165 11.45 -23.94 -6.52
N TRP A 166 10.57 -24.72 -7.12
CA TRP A 166 10.75 -26.16 -7.22
C TRP A 166 10.69 -26.61 -8.66
N ARG A 167 11.53 -27.58 -9.06
CA ARG A 167 11.45 -28.27 -10.34
C ARG A 167 10.70 -29.60 -10.14
N PRO A 168 9.41 -29.69 -10.49
CA PRO A 168 8.63 -30.91 -10.29
C PRO A 168 9.17 -32.08 -11.12
N GLY A 169 9.27 -33.25 -10.52
CA GLY A 169 9.58 -34.50 -11.22
C GLY A 169 8.32 -35.19 -11.77
N PRO A 170 8.47 -36.27 -12.57
CA PRO A 170 7.33 -37.08 -13.00
C PRO A 170 6.50 -37.58 -11.80
N GLY A 171 5.19 -37.35 -11.84
CA GLY A 171 4.28 -37.73 -10.75
C GLY A 171 4.21 -36.75 -9.57
N SER A 172 4.85 -35.57 -9.67
CA SER A 172 4.63 -34.48 -8.70
C SER A 172 3.18 -33.99 -8.75
N LEU A 173 2.65 -33.61 -7.58
CA LEU A 173 1.34 -32.97 -7.45
C LEU A 173 1.32 -31.54 -8.02
N PHE A 174 2.48 -30.91 -8.16
CA PHE A 174 2.59 -29.53 -8.61
C PHE A 174 2.94 -29.45 -10.10
N SER A 175 2.16 -28.63 -10.81
CA SER A 175 2.41 -28.36 -12.22
C SER A 175 3.38 -27.17 -12.38
N PRO A 176 4.42 -27.28 -13.22
CA PRO A 176 5.26 -26.15 -13.55
C PRO A 176 4.44 -25.03 -14.19
N THR A 177 4.60 -23.81 -13.68
CA THR A 177 3.94 -22.60 -14.22
C THR A 177 4.95 -21.56 -14.71
N HIS A 178 6.20 -21.62 -14.24
CA HIS A 178 7.21 -20.61 -14.50
C HIS A 178 8.50 -21.20 -15.10
N ILE A 179 9.29 -20.32 -15.73
CA ILE A 179 10.67 -20.54 -16.15
C ILE A 179 11.55 -19.45 -15.55
N ILE A 180 12.85 -19.73 -15.39
CA ILE A 180 13.83 -18.75 -14.91
C ILE A 180 13.95 -17.61 -15.93
N ASP A 181 13.96 -16.37 -15.44
CA ASP A 181 14.25 -15.22 -16.28
C ASP A 181 15.73 -15.25 -16.71
N PRO A 182 16.03 -15.20 -18.03
CA PRO A 182 17.41 -15.30 -18.51
C PRO A 182 18.27 -14.06 -18.18
N ASP A 183 17.64 -12.90 -17.99
CA ASP A 183 18.32 -11.63 -17.72
C ASP A 183 18.54 -11.43 -16.21
N GLU A 184 17.63 -11.94 -15.37
CA GLU A 184 17.78 -11.97 -13.91
C GLU A 184 17.42 -13.36 -13.34
N PRO A 185 18.40 -14.27 -13.15
CA PRO A 185 18.15 -15.66 -12.75
C PRO A 185 17.50 -15.87 -11.37
N ARG A 186 17.37 -14.82 -10.55
CA ARG A 186 16.59 -14.84 -9.30
C ARG A 186 15.09 -14.69 -9.54
N LEU A 187 14.71 -14.08 -10.66
CA LEU A 187 13.32 -13.90 -11.05
C LEU A 187 12.81 -15.11 -11.84
N MET A 188 11.50 -15.32 -11.72
CA MET A 188 10.75 -16.33 -12.42
C MET A 188 9.70 -15.62 -13.26
N ARG A 189 9.50 -16.07 -14.49
CA ARG A 189 8.51 -15.50 -15.40
C ARG A 189 7.66 -16.60 -16.01
N GLU A 190 6.48 -16.22 -16.48
CA GLU A 190 5.67 -17.11 -17.31
C GLU A 190 6.42 -17.44 -18.62
N PRO A 191 6.34 -18.69 -19.10
CA PRO A 191 6.91 -19.07 -20.39
C PRO A 191 6.17 -18.35 -21.53
N ASP A 192 6.89 -17.96 -22.58
CA ASP A 192 6.30 -17.42 -23.79
C ASP A 192 5.92 -18.56 -24.76
N PRO A 193 4.61 -18.83 -24.96
CA PRO A 193 4.18 -19.91 -25.84
C PRO A 193 4.62 -19.69 -27.29
N LYS A 194 4.79 -18.43 -27.73
CA LYS A 194 5.20 -18.08 -29.10
C LYS A 194 6.66 -18.44 -29.37
N LYS A 195 7.48 -18.54 -28.33
CA LYS A 195 8.88 -18.95 -28.41
C LYS A 195 9.07 -20.46 -28.18
N GLY A 196 7.99 -21.21 -27.95
CA GLY A 196 8.04 -22.63 -27.61
C GLY A 196 8.65 -22.90 -26.23
N GLU A 197 8.62 -21.90 -25.34
CA GLU A 197 9.10 -22.08 -23.97
C GLU A 197 8.12 -22.94 -23.18
N VAL A 198 8.67 -23.78 -22.30
CA VAL A 198 7.89 -24.67 -21.45
C VAL A 198 8.22 -24.35 -20.00
N ALA A 199 7.18 -24.24 -19.17
CA ALA A 199 7.37 -24.07 -17.74
C ALA A 199 8.16 -25.26 -17.17
N THR A 200 9.12 -24.95 -16.29
CA THR A 200 10.02 -25.94 -15.70
C THR A 200 10.00 -25.92 -14.18
N HIS A 201 9.47 -24.85 -13.58
CA HIS A 201 9.41 -24.70 -12.15
C HIS A 201 7.99 -24.36 -11.70
N ALA A 202 7.63 -24.85 -10.52
CA ALA A 202 6.48 -24.41 -9.77
C ALA A 202 6.96 -23.45 -8.67
N LEU A 203 6.09 -22.50 -8.32
CA LEU A 203 6.33 -21.52 -7.26
C LEU A 203 5.30 -21.72 -6.17
N HIS A 204 5.76 -21.89 -4.93
CA HIS A 204 4.91 -22.01 -3.75
C HIS A 204 5.53 -21.23 -2.60
N ILE A 205 4.71 -20.70 -1.71
CA ILE A 205 5.22 -20.09 -0.48
C ILE A 205 5.85 -21.19 0.38
N GLU A 206 6.87 -20.81 1.13
CA GLU A 206 7.55 -21.72 2.03
C GLU A 206 6.59 -22.23 3.12
N GLY A 207 6.51 -23.55 3.24
CA GLY A 207 5.71 -24.19 4.26
C GLY A 207 5.69 -25.71 4.18
N ARG A 208 4.89 -26.32 5.04
CA ARG A 208 4.69 -27.76 5.12
C ARG A 208 3.21 -28.08 5.03
N ASP A 209 2.91 -29.27 4.54
CA ASP A 209 1.63 -29.95 4.73
C ASP A 209 1.55 -30.37 6.21
N GLN A 210 0.86 -29.58 7.05
CA GLN A 210 0.85 -29.83 8.49
C GLN A 210 -0.25 -30.81 8.91
N ASP A 211 -1.30 -30.95 8.10
CA ASP A 211 -2.46 -31.79 8.39
C ASP A 211 -2.51 -33.10 7.56
N GLY A 212 -1.68 -33.20 6.52
CA GLY A 212 -1.44 -34.40 5.73
C GLY A 212 -2.38 -34.59 4.55
N ASP A 213 -3.03 -33.54 4.06
CA ASP A 213 -3.98 -33.61 2.94
C ASP A 213 -3.31 -33.47 1.54
N GLY A 214 -1.99 -33.25 1.51
CA GLY A 214 -1.17 -33.12 0.30
C GLY A 214 -1.02 -31.69 -0.22
N LYS A 215 -1.56 -30.70 0.48
CA LYS A 215 -1.49 -29.28 0.18
C LYS A 215 -0.42 -28.61 1.07
N ILE A 216 0.13 -27.48 0.63
CA ILE A 216 1.23 -26.82 1.36
C ILE A 216 0.91 -25.35 1.54
N ALA A 217 0.91 -24.90 2.79
CA ALA A 217 0.78 -23.49 3.17
C ALA A 217 -0.47 -22.81 2.57
N GLU A 218 -1.61 -23.51 2.57
CA GLU A 218 -2.80 -23.09 1.84
C GLU A 218 -3.69 -22.13 2.61
N ASP A 219 -3.62 -22.13 3.95
CA ASP A 219 -4.46 -21.30 4.81
C ASP A 219 -3.60 -20.48 5.79
N PRO A 220 -2.83 -19.49 5.30
CA PRO A 220 -2.34 -18.43 6.18
C PRO A 220 -3.51 -17.79 6.91
N PRO A 221 -3.26 -17.17 8.09
CA PRO A 221 -4.26 -16.33 8.76
C PRO A 221 -4.99 -15.46 7.74
N GLY A 222 -6.27 -15.78 7.53
CA GLY A 222 -7.07 -15.24 6.44
C GLY A 222 -7.40 -13.77 6.64
N GLY A 223 -8.10 -13.21 5.66
CA GLY A 223 -8.64 -11.86 5.76
C GLY A 223 -8.85 -11.22 4.40
N VAL A 224 -8.97 -9.90 4.42
CA VAL A 224 -9.31 -9.09 3.26
C VAL A 224 -8.12 -8.21 2.88
N ASP A 225 -7.77 -8.22 1.60
CA ASP A 225 -6.86 -7.23 1.01
C ASP A 225 -7.66 -5.95 0.73
N LEU A 226 -7.40 -4.91 1.52
CA LEU A 226 -8.11 -3.63 1.42
C LEU A 226 -7.85 -2.89 0.10
N ASP A 227 -6.80 -3.22 -0.67
CA ASP A 227 -6.51 -2.58 -1.96
C ASP A 227 -7.46 -3.06 -3.08
N ILE A 228 -8.06 -4.24 -2.91
CA ILE A 228 -9.02 -4.83 -3.87
C ILE A 228 -10.45 -4.94 -3.31
N HIS A 229 -10.71 -4.36 -2.14
CA HIS A 229 -11.99 -4.48 -1.44
C HIS A 229 -13.04 -3.41 -1.82
N TRP A 230 -12.69 -2.53 -2.76
CA TRP A 230 -13.51 -1.38 -3.16
C TRP A 230 -14.61 -1.75 -4.17
N PRO A 231 -15.76 -1.06 -4.19
CA PRO A 231 -16.85 -1.34 -5.13
C PRO A 231 -16.46 -1.26 -6.60
N TYR A 232 -15.55 -0.34 -6.92
CA TYR A 232 -15.06 -0.16 -8.27
C TYR A 232 -14.15 -1.31 -8.68
N ARG A 233 -14.60 -2.10 -9.67
CA ARG A 233 -13.89 -3.28 -10.20
C ARG A 233 -13.60 -4.35 -9.15
N TRP A 234 -14.51 -4.49 -8.18
CA TRP A 234 -14.41 -5.53 -7.17
C TRP A 234 -14.35 -6.94 -7.80
N PRO A 235 -13.31 -7.73 -7.50
CA PRO A 235 -13.12 -9.05 -8.12
C PRO A 235 -13.92 -10.13 -7.37
N GLU A 236 -15.18 -10.36 -7.79
CA GLU A 236 -16.15 -11.27 -7.13
C GLU A 236 -15.65 -12.68 -6.80
N TRP A 237 -14.72 -13.22 -7.60
CA TRP A 237 -14.18 -14.57 -7.42
C TRP A 237 -12.83 -14.61 -6.70
N ASN A 238 -12.31 -13.45 -6.29
CA ASN A 238 -11.10 -13.38 -5.50
C ASN A 238 -11.46 -13.45 -4.01
N LYS A 239 -11.06 -14.54 -3.37
CA LYS A 239 -11.32 -14.83 -1.95
C LYS A 239 -10.77 -13.75 -1.01
N GLU A 240 -9.67 -13.09 -1.40
CA GLU A 240 -9.02 -12.04 -0.62
C GLU A 240 -9.72 -10.68 -0.78
N ALA A 241 -10.67 -10.54 -1.70
CA ALA A 241 -11.44 -9.32 -1.86
C ALA A 241 -12.61 -9.23 -0.87
N GLY A 242 -12.71 -10.15 0.09
CA GLY A 242 -13.81 -10.25 1.05
C GLY A 242 -15.02 -10.98 0.48
N ARG A 243 -16.05 -11.19 1.32
CA ARG A 243 -17.29 -11.87 0.94
C ARG A 243 -18.19 -10.96 0.11
N TYR A 244 -18.10 -9.65 0.36
CA TYR A 244 -18.78 -8.60 -0.37
C TYR A 244 -18.00 -7.28 -0.25
N GLN A 245 -18.28 -6.33 -1.12
CA GLN A 245 -17.64 -5.01 -1.14
C GLN A 245 -17.87 -4.27 0.19
N LEU A 246 -16.82 -3.60 0.71
CA LEU A 246 -16.91 -2.78 1.93
C LEU A 246 -17.41 -3.57 3.16
N GLU A 247 -17.09 -4.86 3.23
CA GLU A 247 -17.29 -5.69 4.41
C GLU A 247 -16.43 -5.18 5.59
N GLU A 248 -15.19 -4.80 5.32
CA GLU A 248 -14.23 -4.39 6.34
C GLU A 248 -14.57 -3.00 6.92
N PRO A 249 -14.62 -2.84 8.26
CA PRO A 249 -15.05 -1.59 8.91
C PRO A 249 -14.27 -0.36 8.47
N HIS A 250 -12.96 -0.48 8.21
CA HIS A 250 -12.12 0.63 7.77
C HIS A 250 -12.48 1.11 6.37
N THR A 251 -12.58 0.20 5.38
CA THR A 251 -12.96 0.58 4.01
C THR A 251 -14.37 1.15 3.94
N ARG A 252 -15.32 0.58 4.68
CA ARG A 252 -16.69 1.07 4.74
C ARG A 252 -16.76 2.47 5.34
N ALA A 253 -16.12 2.68 6.49
CA ALA A 253 -16.06 4.00 7.12
C ALA A 253 -15.37 5.03 6.23
N LEU A 254 -14.26 4.66 5.58
CA LEU A 254 -13.58 5.55 4.64
C LEU A 254 -14.48 5.90 3.45
N ALA A 255 -15.16 4.92 2.85
CA ALA A 255 -16.11 5.19 1.76
C ALA A 255 -17.21 6.16 2.19
N HIS A 256 -17.82 5.95 3.36
CA HIS A 256 -18.82 6.89 3.91
C HIS A 256 -18.24 8.28 4.15
N TRP A 257 -17.09 8.36 4.81
CA TRP A 257 -16.41 9.61 5.14
C TRP A 257 -16.09 10.44 3.88
N LEU A 258 -15.68 9.78 2.78
CA LEU A 258 -15.45 10.42 1.49
C LEU A 258 -16.75 10.89 0.82
N LEU A 259 -17.79 10.06 0.80
CA LEU A 259 -19.07 10.40 0.16
C LEU A 259 -19.81 11.55 0.84
N GLU A 260 -19.61 11.74 2.15
CA GLU A 260 -20.20 12.84 2.92
C GLU A 260 -19.55 14.20 2.63
N ARG A 261 -18.39 14.23 1.96
CA ARG A 261 -17.60 15.45 1.73
C ARG A 261 -17.64 15.87 0.26
N GLN A 262 -18.34 16.97 -0.02
CA GLN A 262 -18.50 17.51 -1.37
C GLN A 262 -17.35 18.43 -1.81
N ASN A 263 -16.41 18.73 -0.92
CA ASN A 263 -15.31 19.66 -1.17
C ASN A 263 -14.03 18.97 -1.67
N ILE A 264 -14.00 17.64 -1.75
CA ILE A 264 -12.83 16.88 -2.20
C ILE A 264 -12.72 17.00 -3.73
N VAL A 265 -11.58 17.50 -4.20
CA VAL A 265 -11.31 17.71 -5.64
C VAL A 265 -10.19 16.82 -6.18
N ALA A 266 -9.35 16.25 -5.30
CA ALA A 266 -8.22 15.41 -5.69
C ALA A 266 -7.87 14.38 -4.61
N PHE A 267 -7.29 13.27 -5.05
CA PHE A 267 -6.72 12.22 -4.22
C PHE A 267 -5.29 11.93 -4.62
N VAL A 268 -4.42 11.77 -3.63
CA VAL A 268 -3.07 11.23 -3.79
C VAL A 268 -2.97 10.00 -2.90
N THR A 269 -2.75 8.84 -3.52
CA THR A 269 -2.58 7.57 -2.82
C THR A 269 -1.12 7.16 -2.85
N TYR A 270 -0.51 7.01 -1.68
CA TYR A 270 0.79 6.36 -1.56
C TYR A 270 0.61 4.84 -1.56
N GLY A 271 0.72 4.22 -2.74
CA GLY A 271 0.61 2.78 -2.93
C GLY A 271 1.63 2.24 -3.93
N LEU A 272 1.45 0.98 -4.34
CA LEU A 272 2.33 0.29 -5.28
C LEU A 272 2.04 0.59 -6.75
N HIS A 273 0.89 1.22 -7.04
CA HIS A 273 0.44 1.53 -8.39
C HIS A 273 0.90 2.93 -8.83
N ASP A 274 1.32 3.06 -10.10
CA ASP A 274 1.70 4.35 -10.70
C ASP A 274 0.67 4.82 -11.73
N ASN A 275 0.19 6.05 -11.57
CA ASN A 275 -0.62 6.78 -12.54
C ASN A 275 -0.15 8.24 -12.74
N LEU A 276 1.03 8.60 -12.20
CA LEU A 276 1.60 9.95 -12.26
C LEU A 276 2.79 10.01 -13.21
N VAL A 277 3.68 9.02 -13.18
CA VAL A 277 4.78 8.94 -14.14
C VAL A 277 4.23 8.47 -15.48
N LYS A 278 3.39 7.42 -15.48
CA LYS A 278 2.62 6.98 -16.65
C LYS A 278 1.17 7.41 -16.50
N ALA A 279 0.68 8.21 -17.44
CA ALA A 279 -0.72 8.61 -17.45
C ALA A 279 -1.63 7.37 -17.62
N PRO A 280 -2.77 7.31 -16.91
CA PRO A 280 -3.72 6.21 -17.04
C PRO A 280 -4.38 6.20 -18.43
N GLU A 281 -4.81 5.02 -18.87
CA GLU A 281 -5.62 4.91 -20.08
C GLU A 281 -6.96 5.65 -19.91
N ALA A 282 -7.39 6.32 -20.98
CA ALA A 282 -8.63 7.10 -20.97
C ALA A 282 -9.68 6.58 -21.97
N GLY A 283 -10.96 6.90 -21.68
CA GLY A 283 -12.08 6.64 -22.59
C GLY A 283 -12.50 5.18 -22.72
N ARG A 284 -12.00 4.30 -21.84
CA ARG A 284 -12.42 2.90 -21.77
C ARG A 284 -13.61 2.77 -20.83
N PHE A 285 -14.58 1.96 -21.23
CA PHE A 285 -15.77 1.65 -20.43
C PHE A 285 -16.01 0.15 -20.40
N ASP A 286 -16.78 -0.28 -19.40
CA ASP A 286 -17.25 -1.65 -19.26
C ASP A 286 -18.19 -2.05 -20.40
N ILE A 287 -18.61 -3.32 -20.42
CA ILE A 287 -19.52 -3.84 -21.44
C ILE A 287 -20.86 -3.10 -21.48
N THR A 288 -21.31 -2.53 -20.34
CA THR A 288 -22.54 -1.76 -20.26
C THR A 288 -22.38 -0.30 -20.70
N ARG A 289 -21.14 0.15 -20.89
CA ARG A 289 -20.76 1.54 -21.18
C ARG A 289 -21.18 2.54 -20.11
N ARG A 290 -21.38 2.09 -18.87
CA ARG A 290 -21.81 2.94 -17.75
C ARG A 290 -20.70 3.20 -16.77
N VAL A 291 -19.77 2.26 -16.67
CA VAL A 291 -18.65 2.34 -15.72
C VAL A 291 -17.38 2.59 -16.51
N PRO A 292 -16.70 3.74 -16.32
CA PRO A 292 -15.39 3.94 -16.92
C PRO A 292 -14.42 2.90 -16.35
N LEU A 293 -13.54 2.33 -17.17
CA LEU A 293 -12.51 1.36 -16.76
C LEU A 293 -11.14 2.02 -16.53
N GLY A 294 -11.11 3.34 -16.57
CA GLY A 294 -9.94 4.20 -16.46
C GLY A 294 -10.39 5.64 -16.30
N VAL A 295 -9.56 6.59 -16.72
CA VAL A 295 -9.92 8.01 -16.66
C VAL A 295 -10.89 8.35 -17.79
N GLU A 296 -11.83 9.27 -17.55
CA GLU A 296 -12.69 9.75 -18.63
C GLU A 296 -11.90 10.60 -19.63
N GLN A 297 -12.31 10.57 -20.91
CA GLN A 297 -11.55 11.25 -21.96
C GLN A 297 -11.41 12.78 -21.72
N GLY A 298 -12.39 13.40 -21.08
CA GLY A 298 -12.36 14.83 -20.73
C GLY A 298 -11.33 15.17 -19.65
N ASP A 299 -11.00 14.21 -18.79
CA ASP A 299 -10.14 14.42 -17.63
C ASP A 299 -8.68 14.06 -17.90
N LEU A 300 -8.39 13.33 -19.00
CA LEU A 300 -7.04 12.91 -19.35
C LEU A 300 -6.02 14.05 -19.28
N ARG A 301 -6.41 15.25 -19.75
CA ARG A 301 -5.51 16.42 -19.74
C ARG A 301 -5.09 16.83 -18.33
N VAL A 302 -5.98 16.70 -17.35
CA VAL A 302 -5.66 17.01 -15.94
C VAL A 302 -4.59 16.05 -15.43
N TYR A 303 -4.75 14.75 -15.69
CA TYR A 303 -3.77 13.73 -15.30
C TYR A 303 -2.42 13.93 -15.99
N GLU A 304 -2.41 14.31 -17.28
CA GLU A 304 -1.17 14.62 -18.00
C GLU A 304 -0.41 15.79 -17.35
N VAL A 305 -1.10 16.89 -17.05
CA VAL A 305 -0.48 18.08 -16.45
C VAL A 305 0.06 17.79 -15.06
N VAL A 306 -0.72 17.07 -14.23
CA VAL A 306 -0.27 16.67 -12.89
C VAL A 306 0.93 15.72 -12.99
N GLY A 307 0.90 14.76 -13.92
CA GLY A 307 2.01 13.84 -14.16
C GLY A 307 3.27 14.54 -14.68
N GLU A 308 3.13 15.52 -15.56
CA GLU A 308 4.24 16.39 -16.03
C GLU A 308 4.91 17.09 -14.84
N LYS A 309 4.11 17.72 -13.98
CA LYS A 309 4.62 18.39 -12.77
C LYS A 309 5.28 17.42 -11.80
N TYR A 310 4.69 16.24 -11.62
CA TYR A 310 5.28 15.19 -10.79
C TYR A 310 6.66 14.75 -11.29
N ARG A 311 6.80 14.51 -12.60
CA ARG A 311 8.10 14.13 -13.21
C ARG A 311 9.12 15.26 -13.12
N GLU A 312 8.70 16.51 -13.31
CA GLU A 312 9.57 17.69 -13.15
C GLU A 312 10.13 17.80 -11.73
N ILE A 313 9.29 17.59 -10.71
CA ILE A 313 9.68 17.72 -9.29
C ILE A 313 10.54 16.54 -8.83
N THR A 314 10.19 15.31 -9.27
CA THR A 314 10.83 14.08 -8.76
C THR A 314 12.01 13.61 -9.60
N GLY A 315 12.14 14.06 -10.85
CA GLY A 315 13.09 13.54 -11.81
C GLY A 315 12.81 12.11 -12.28
N MET A 316 11.64 11.54 -11.94
CA MET A 316 11.28 10.18 -12.32
C MET A 316 10.89 10.09 -13.80
N THR A 317 11.48 9.15 -14.53
CA THR A 317 11.20 8.90 -15.95
C THR A 317 10.51 7.57 -16.23
N GLY A 318 10.32 6.73 -15.21
CA GLY A 318 9.62 5.44 -15.31
C GLY A 318 9.62 4.68 -13.98
N LEU A 319 8.93 3.52 -13.96
CA LEU A 319 8.94 2.57 -12.85
C LEU A 319 10.38 2.06 -12.62
N GLY A 320 11.12 2.68 -11.70
CA GLY A 320 12.46 2.27 -11.29
C GLY A 320 13.64 3.16 -11.74
N GLY A 321 13.40 4.27 -12.45
CA GLY A 321 14.48 5.15 -12.93
C GLY A 321 14.52 6.50 -12.22
N VAL A 322 15.36 6.64 -11.19
CA VAL A 322 15.88 7.96 -10.79
C VAL A 322 17.17 8.17 -11.56
N THR A 323 17.18 9.13 -12.49
CA THR A 323 18.45 9.60 -13.04
C THR A 323 19.13 10.43 -11.96
N ARG A 324 20.04 9.82 -11.20
CA ARG A 324 21.03 10.62 -10.47
C ARG A 324 21.92 11.25 -11.54
N GLU A 325 21.71 12.52 -11.83
CA GLU A 325 22.77 13.31 -12.46
C GLU A 325 23.99 13.19 -11.54
N SER A 326 25.03 12.53 -12.04
CA SER A 326 26.34 12.52 -11.43
C SER A 326 26.82 13.96 -11.37
N THR A 327 26.68 14.57 -10.20
CA THR A 327 27.39 15.81 -9.90
C THR A 327 28.86 15.43 -9.74
N GLU A 328 29.68 15.94 -10.66
CA GLU A 328 31.15 15.85 -10.65
C GLU A 328 31.77 16.41 -9.36
#